data_AF-A0A930SV73-F1
#
_entry.id   AF-A0A930SV73-F1
#
_cell.length_a   1.000
_cell.length_b   1.000
_cell.length_c   1.000
_cell.angle_alpha   90.00
_cell.angle_beta   90.00
_cell.angle_gamma   90.00
#
_symmetry.space_group_name_H-M   'P 1'
#
loop_
_entity.id
_entity.type
_entity.pdbx_description
1 polymer ?
#
loop_
_entity_poly.entity_id
_entity_poly.type
_entity_poly.pdbx_seq_one_letter_code
_entity_poly.pdbx_strand_id
1 'polypeptide(L)'
;MSRETLEQRRAQHAWQAIQEFKSEKKAKELAGHAKKLPMRIKAAGLGQALAFLNAKMERDNLLHEALTNWVVTQRQIGQPEKQGLIATLIKGDSNTLRRATDEVMAWLEWFNRFAEAEGLKSE
;
A
#
# COMPACT_ATOMS: atom_id res chain seq x y z
N MET A 1 7.63 22.29 19.01
CA MET A 1 6.87 21.76 17.87
C MET A 1 6.40 20.36 18.24
N SER A 2 5.10 20.06 18.18
CA SER A 2 4.61 18.70 18.41
C SER A 2 4.96 17.83 17.22
N ARG A 3 5.70 16.74 17.46
CA ARG A 3 6.03 15.75 16.43
C ARG A 3 4.76 14.97 16.06
N GLU A 4 4.48 14.84 14.77
CA GLU A 4 3.35 14.03 14.29
C GLU A 4 3.49 12.59 14.77
N THR A 5 2.37 12.02 15.23
CA THR A 5 2.27 10.61 15.58
C THR A 5 2.39 9.75 14.32
N LEU A 6 2.68 8.47 14.51
CA LEU A 6 2.76 7.56 13.38
C LEU A 6 1.42 7.39 12.65
N GLU A 7 0.31 7.39 13.40
CA GLU A 7 -1.04 7.35 12.82
C GLU A 7 -1.33 8.58 11.95
N GLN A 8 -0.93 9.78 12.40
CA GLN A 8 -1.07 11.00 11.59
C GLN A 8 -0.29 10.90 10.28
N ARG A 9 0.93 10.36 10.32
CA ARG A 9 1.74 10.15 9.10
C ARG A 9 1.12 9.13 8.16
N ARG A 10 0.57 8.02 8.68
CA ARG A 10 -0.16 7.01 7.89
C ARG A 10 -1.36 7.63 7.21
N ALA A 11 -2.18 8.35 7.98
CA ALA A 11 -3.36 9.04 7.47
C ALA A 11 -3.00 10.06 6.38
N GLN A 12 -1.97 10.88 6.61
CA GLN A 12 -1.51 11.89 5.65
C GLN A 12 -1.04 11.25 4.34
N HIS A 13 -0.20 10.22 4.40
CA HIS A 13 0.28 9.55 3.19
C HIS A 13 -0.85 8.81 2.45
N ALA A 14 -1.74 8.14 3.18
CA ALA A 14 -2.89 7.48 2.59
C ALA A 14 -3.83 8.48 1.90
N TRP A 15 -4.05 9.65 2.52
CA TRP A 15 -4.84 10.73 1.94
C TRP A 15 -4.22 11.26 0.65
N GLN A 16 -2.91 11.51 0.64
CA GLN A 16 -2.18 11.95 -0.56
C GLN A 16 -2.32 10.94 -1.71
N ALA A 17 -2.09 9.65 -1.43
CA ALA A 17 -2.26 8.60 -2.42
C ALA A 17 -3.69 8.57 -2.98
N ILE A 18 -4.72 8.77 -2.15
CA ILE A 18 -6.10 8.85 -2.63
C ILE A 18 -6.30 10.03 -3.59
N GLN A 19 -5.77 11.22 -3.28
CA GLN A 19 -5.91 12.37 -4.17
C GLN A 19 -5.22 12.14 -5.52
N GLU A 20 -4.07 11.47 -5.53
CA GLU A 20 -3.39 11.06 -6.78
C GLU A 20 -4.22 10.03 -7.56
N PHE A 21 -4.88 9.08 -6.87
CA PHE A 21 -5.63 8.02 -7.54
C PHE A 21 -6.90 8.53 -8.17
N LYS A 22 -7.53 9.59 -7.63
CA LYS A 22 -8.78 10.11 -8.17
C LYS A 22 -8.67 10.65 -9.59
N SER A 23 -7.50 11.15 -9.98
CA SER A 23 -7.27 11.62 -11.35
C SER A 23 -7.18 10.48 -12.35
N GLU A 24 -7.05 9.23 -11.90
CA GLU A 24 -6.89 8.09 -12.77
C GLU A 24 -8.22 7.57 -13.31
N LYS A 25 -8.19 7.17 -14.59
CA LYS A 25 -9.33 6.51 -15.24
C LYS A 25 -9.77 5.22 -14.52
N LYS A 26 -8.83 4.56 -13.84
CA LYS A 26 -9.03 3.29 -13.12
C LYS A 26 -9.14 3.46 -11.59
N ALA A 27 -9.42 4.66 -11.08
CA ALA A 27 -9.47 4.96 -9.65
C ALA A 27 -10.35 3.97 -8.84
N LYS A 28 -11.55 3.66 -9.34
CA LYS A 28 -12.49 2.72 -8.67
C LYS A 28 -11.97 1.28 -8.66
N GLU A 29 -11.32 0.85 -9.75
CA GLU A 29 -10.72 -0.47 -9.85
C GLU A 29 -9.55 -0.61 -8.85
N LEU A 30 -8.66 0.39 -8.81
CA LEU A 30 -7.56 0.50 -7.84
C LEU A 30 -8.07 0.42 -6.40
N ALA A 31 -9.10 1.19 -6.05
CA ALA A 31 -9.71 1.17 -4.73
C ALA A 31 -10.35 -0.18 -4.40
N GLY A 32 -10.99 -0.84 -5.38
CA GLY A 32 -11.51 -2.19 -5.23
C GLY A 32 -10.43 -3.24 -4.95
N HIS A 33 -9.25 -3.09 -5.57
CA HIS A 33 -8.09 -3.92 -5.26
C HIS A 33 -7.51 -3.65 -3.88
N ALA A 34 -7.36 -2.38 -3.50
CA ALA A 34 -6.91 -1.98 -2.16
C ALA A 34 -7.81 -2.53 -1.05
N LYS A 35 -9.13 -2.49 -1.25
CA LYS A 35 -10.12 -3.03 -0.30
C LYS A 35 -9.99 -4.54 -0.08
N LYS A 36 -9.61 -5.29 -1.12
CA LYS A 36 -9.42 -6.76 -1.06
C LYS A 36 -8.04 -7.15 -0.54
N LEU A 37 -7.09 -6.21 -0.50
CA LEU A 37 -5.70 -6.50 -0.17
C LEU A 37 -5.48 -6.97 1.28
N PRO A 38 -6.10 -6.40 2.33
CA PRO A 38 -5.95 -6.87 3.71
C PRO A 38 -6.31 -8.36 3.88
N MET A 39 -7.39 -8.81 3.23
CA MET A 39 -7.80 -10.21 3.28
C MET A 39 -6.80 -11.12 2.56
N ARG A 40 -6.31 -10.69 1.39
CA ARG A 40 -5.27 -11.45 0.65
C ARG A 40 -3.97 -11.57 1.44
N ILE A 41 -3.55 -10.50 2.11
CA ILE A 41 -2.37 -10.50 2.99
C ILE A 41 -2.55 -11.52 4.12
N LYS A 42 -3.70 -11.53 4.78
CA LYS A 42 -3.99 -12.51 5.85
C LYS A 42 -4.01 -13.95 5.35
N ALA A 43 -4.53 -14.19 4.14
CA ALA A 43 -4.69 -15.53 3.59
C ALA A 43 -3.40 -16.12 2.99
N ALA A 44 -2.60 -15.31 2.31
CA ALA A 44 -1.47 -15.78 1.50
C ALA A 44 -0.13 -15.07 1.80
N GLY A 45 -0.14 -14.07 2.67
CA GLY A 45 1.03 -13.24 2.98
C GLY A 45 1.22 -12.06 2.02
N LEU A 46 2.03 -11.09 2.45
CA LEU A 46 2.24 -9.83 1.72
C LEU A 46 2.88 -10.04 0.35
N GLY A 47 3.89 -10.90 0.23
CA GLY A 47 4.58 -11.15 -1.05
C GLY A 47 3.65 -11.66 -2.14
N GLN A 48 2.82 -12.67 -1.82
CA GLN A 48 1.82 -13.23 -2.75
C GLN A 48 0.73 -12.21 -3.08
N ALA A 49 0.29 -11.42 -2.10
CA ALA A 49 -0.70 -10.36 -2.32
C ALA A 49 -0.19 -9.27 -3.28
N LEU A 50 1.07 -8.85 -3.14
CA LEU A 50 1.71 -7.90 -4.06
C LEU A 50 1.95 -8.50 -5.45
N ALA A 51 2.36 -9.76 -5.54
CA ALA A 51 2.51 -10.45 -6.83
C ALA A 51 1.19 -10.50 -7.59
N PHE A 52 0.10 -10.85 -6.91
CA PHE A 52 -1.24 -10.83 -7.48
C PHE A 52 -1.65 -9.42 -7.94
N LEU A 53 -1.40 -8.40 -7.12
CA LEU A 53 -1.74 -7.02 -7.43
C LEU A 53 -1.00 -6.56 -8.70
N ASN A 54 0.31 -6.84 -8.80
CA ASN A 54 1.13 -6.48 -9.94
C ASN A 54 0.70 -7.20 -11.23
N ALA A 55 0.32 -8.47 -11.12
CA ALA A 55 -0.20 -9.22 -12.25
C ALA A 55 -1.53 -8.66 -12.77
N LYS A 56 -2.32 -8.01 -11.90
CA LYS A 56 -3.65 -7.50 -12.24
C LYS A 56 -3.65 -6.07 -12.77
N MET A 57 -2.76 -5.22 -12.24
CA MET A 57 -2.67 -3.79 -12.57
C MET A 57 -1.68 -3.46 -13.70
N GLU A 58 -0.93 -4.45 -14.19
CA GLU A 58 0.10 -4.29 -15.22
C GLU A 58 1.14 -3.21 -14.86
N ARG A 59 1.46 -2.28 -15.77
CA ARG A 59 2.54 -1.30 -15.59
C ARG A 59 2.15 -0.08 -14.74
N ASP A 60 0.86 0.22 -14.57
CA ASP A 60 0.39 1.43 -13.87
C ASP A 60 -0.16 1.08 -12.47
N ASN A 61 0.67 0.42 -11.67
CA ASN A 61 0.26 -0.02 -10.33
C ASN A 61 0.57 1.04 -9.26
N LEU A 62 -0.18 2.14 -9.30
CA LEU A 62 -0.05 3.23 -8.32
C LEU A 62 -0.22 2.76 -6.88
N LEU A 63 -0.99 1.69 -6.62
CA LEU A 63 -1.12 1.11 -5.29
C LEU A 63 0.17 0.46 -4.82
N HIS A 64 0.85 -0.31 -5.67
CA HIS A 64 2.14 -0.88 -5.30
C HIS A 64 3.21 0.21 -5.17
N GLU A 65 3.17 1.27 -5.98
CA GLU A 65 4.05 2.42 -5.86
C GLU A 65 3.84 3.19 -4.55
N ALA A 66 2.60 3.50 -4.18
CA ALA A 66 2.27 4.17 -2.93
C ALA A 66 2.70 3.34 -1.72
N LEU A 67 2.47 2.01 -1.74
CA LEU A 67 2.93 1.11 -0.69
C LEU A 67 4.46 1.04 -0.64
N THR A 68 5.13 1.05 -1.79
CA THR A 68 6.60 1.08 -1.86
C THR A 68 7.14 2.37 -1.26
N ASN A 69 6.59 3.54 -1.63
CA ASN A 69 7.00 4.82 -1.06
C ASN A 69 6.82 4.83 0.46
N TRP A 70 5.64 4.44 0.94
CA TRP A 70 5.35 4.44 2.37
C TRP A 70 6.30 3.51 3.14
N VAL A 71 6.37 2.23 2.75
CA VAL A 71 7.07 1.21 3.53
C VAL A 71 8.60 1.38 3.43
N VAL A 72 9.10 1.61 2.22
CA VAL A 72 10.54 1.59 1.94
C VAL A 72 11.15 2.98 2.13
N THR A 73 10.51 4.03 1.63
CA THR A 73 11.07 5.40 1.68
C THR A 73 10.71 6.10 3.00
N GLN A 74 9.44 6.16 3.36
CA GLN A 74 8.98 6.92 4.54
C GLN A 74 9.22 6.17 5.86
N ARG A 75 9.11 4.84 5.82
CA ARG A 75 9.24 3.97 6.98
C ARG A 75 10.58 3.24 7.06
N GLN A 76 11.37 3.27 5.98
CA GLN A 76 12.73 2.70 5.94
C GLN A 76 12.74 1.23 6.38
N ILE A 77 11.75 0.47 5.90
CA ILE A 77 11.63 -0.96 6.17
C ILE A 77 12.23 -1.70 4.97
N GLY A 78 13.40 -2.32 5.20
CA GLY A 78 14.16 -3.01 4.16
C GLY A 78 14.98 -2.05 3.28
N GLN A 79 15.71 -2.62 2.33
CA GLN A 79 16.53 -1.84 1.39
C GLN A 79 15.73 -1.46 0.15
N PRO A 80 15.88 -0.22 -0.37
CA PRO A 80 15.26 0.19 -1.62
C PRO A 80 15.70 -0.68 -2.80
N GLU A 81 14.72 -1.14 -3.57
CA GLU A 81 14.92 -2.01 -4.71
C GLU A 81 14.20 -1.47 -5.94
N LYS A 82 14.77 -1.72 -7.13
CA LYS A 82 14.26 -1.16 -8.40
C LYS A 82 12.82 -1.61 -8.70
N GLN A 83 12.46 -2.83 -8.30
CA GLN A 83 11.10 -3.37 -8.49
C GLN A 83 10.18 -3.07 -7.29
N GLY A 84 10.58 -2.15 -6.42
CA GLY A 84 9.80 -1.69 -5.28
C GLY A 84 9.63 -2.74 -4.19
N LEU A 85 8.53 -2.59 -3.43
CA LEU A 85 8.32 -3.34 -2.19
C LEU A 85 8.44 -4.86 -2.37
N ILE A 86 7.96 -5.43 -3.49
CA ILE A 86 8.04 -6.89 -3.68
C ILE A 86 9.48 -7.39 -3.73
N ALA A 87 10.40 -6.68 -4.38
CA ALA A 87 11.82 -7.05 -4.40
C ALA A 87 12.50 -6.78 -3.06
N THR A 88 12.14 -5.70 -2.37
CA THR A 88 12.60 -5.42 -1.00
C THR A 88 12.24 -6.56 -0.05
N LEU A 89 11.04 -7.16 -0.19
CA LEU A 89 10.62 -8.30 0.61
C LEU A 89 11.36 -9.59 0.26
N ILE A 90 11.59 -9.86 -1.03
CA ILE A 90 12.28 -11.08 -1.50
C ILE A 90 13.75 -11.09 -1.04
N LYS A 91 14.42 -9.93 -1.07
CA LYS A 91 15.82 -9.79 -0.66
C LYS A 91 15.99 -9.54 0.84
N GLY A 92 14.92 -9.17 1.53
CA GLY A 92 14.90 -8.89 2.95
C GLY A 92 14.88 -10.16 3.81
N ASP A 93 15.01 -9.95 5.12
CA ASP A 93 14.89 -11.00 6.12
C ASP A 93 13.44 -11.14 6.64
N SER A 94 13.23 -12.11 7.53
CA SER A 94 11.92 -12.36 8.15
C SER A 94 11.41 -11.16 8.95
N ASN A 95 12.30 -10.37 9.56
CA ASN A 95 11.93 -9.17 10.29
C ASN A 95 11.43 -8.06 9.34
N THR A 96 12.08 -7.87 8.20
CA THR A 96 11.65 -6.96 7.14
C THR A 96 10.26 -7.33 6.65
N LEU A 97 10.03 -8.62 6.35
CA LEU A 97 8.72 -9.10 5.91
C LEU A 97 7.63 -8.86 6.96
N ARG A 98 7.89 -9.18 8.23
CA ARG A 98 6.93 -8.97 9.32
C ARG A 98 6.58 -7.49 9.48
N ARG A 99 7.60 -6.64 9.61
CA ARG A 99 7.42 -5.18 9.79
C ARG A 99 6.69 -4.55 8.62
N ALA A 100 7.02 -4.95 7.38
CA ALA A 100 6.33 -4.47 6.20
C ALA A 100 4.86 -4.93 6.16
N THR A 101 4.58 -6.17 6.57
CA THR A 101 3.21 -6.71 6.65
C THR A 101 2.37 -5.89 7.62
N ASP A 102 2.84 -5.69 8.85
CA ASP A 102 2.14 -4.88 9.86
C ASP A 102 1.90 -3.46 9.35
N GLU A 103 2.90 -2.89 8.67
CA GLU A 103 2.84 -1.52 8.19
C GLU A 103 1.88 -1.32 7.03
N VAL A 104 1.88 -2.24 6.06
CA VAL A 104 0.93 -2.23 4.95
C VAL A 104 -0.49 -2.39 5.46
N MET A 105 -0.72 -3.28 6.43
CA MET A 105 -2.05 -3.48 7.01
C MET A 105 -2.57 -2.21 7.70
N ALA A 106 -1.74 -1.54 8.51
CA ALA A 106 -2.11 -0.29 9.18
C ALA A 106 -2.35 0.86 8.18
N TRP A 107 -1.55 0.94 7.11
CA TRP A 107 -1.73 1.95 6.07
C TRP A 107 -3.02 1.72 5.27
N LEU A 108 -3.34 0.47 4.93
CA LEU A 108 -4.56 0.09 4.20
C LEU A 108 -5.83 0.40 4.99
N GLU A 109 -5.79 0.40 6.32
CA GLU A 109 -6.94 0.82 7.13
C GLU A 109 -7.32 2.28 6.84
N TRP A 110 -6.35 3.19 6.86
CA TRP A 110 -6.57 4.59 6.52
C TRP A 110 -6.98 4.77 5.05
N PHE A 111 -6.24 4.14 4.14
CA PHE A 111 -6.50 4.26 2.70
C PHE A 111 -7.92 3.83 2.33
N ASN A 112 -8.38 2.69 2.86
CA ASN A 112 -9.73 2.19 2.56
C ASN A 112 -10.83 3.09 3.12
N ARG A 113 -10.64 3.66 4.32
CA ARG A 113 -11.61 4.62 4.89
C ARG A 113 -11.70 5.90 4.05
N PHE A 114 -10.57 6.39 3.55
CA PHE A 114 -10.54 7.57 2.68
C PHE A 114 -11.11 7.28 1.28
N ALA A 115 -10.80 6.13 0.69
CA ALA A 115 -11.39 5.70 -0.58
C ALA A 115 -12.93 5.66 -0.49
N GLU A 116 -13.46 5.16 0.63
CA GLU A 116 -14.92 5.14 0.86
C GLU A 116 -15.51 6.53 1.04
N ALA A 117 -14.83 7.42 1.79
CA ALA A 117 -15.24 8.81 1.96
C ALA A 117 -15.27 9.59 0.63
N GLU A 118 -14.37 9.24 -0.28
CA GLU A 118 -14.20 9.87 -1.59
C GLU A 118 -15.06 9.22 -2.69
N GLY A 119 -15.94 8.28 -2.33
CA GLY A 119 -16.85 7.65 -3.28
C GLY A 119 -16.16 6.70 -4.27
N LEU A 120 -14.91 6.30 -4.03
CA LEU A 120 -14.15 5.33 -4.83
C LEU A 120 -14.56 3.88 -4.50
N LYS A 121 -15.87 3.61 -4.46
CA LYS A 121 -16.38 2.26 -4.25
C LYS A 121 -16.30 1.49 -5.58
N SER A 122 -15.64 0.33 -5.57
CA SER A 122 -15.92 -0.70 -6.56
C SER A 122 -17.29 -1.28 -6.24
N GLU A 123 -18.20 -1.29 -7.21
CA GLU A 123 -19.47 -2.02 -7.15
C GLU A 123 -19.27 -3.50 -6.79
#